data_AF-A0A5A5TJU4-F1
#
_entry.id   AF-A0A5A5TJU4-F1
#
_cell.length_a   1.000
_cell.length_b   1.000
_cell.length_c   1.000
_cell.angle_alpha   90.00
_cell.angle_beta   90.00
_cell.angle_gamma   90.00
#
_symmetry.space_group_name_H-M   'P 1'
#
loop_
_entity.id
_entity.type
_entity.pdbx_description
1 polymer ?
#
loop_
_entity_poly.entity_id
_entity_poly.type
_entity_poly.pdbx_seq_one_letter_code
_entity_poly.pdbx_strand_id
1 'polypeptide(L)'
;MSEQQLSGTRKQNSEQRRGRHAWTSIQEIKGLTDKSHKEREKKYRSLARGFNAMLQINGLGQTFGFICAKSKPDKQKSEVRNEYYYFAQHITNWMKENFRANNIAVMEKEQNGFLTWIIDNDTTSADYRRATTECLALGVWLRRFAEAELEGEEA
;
A
#
# COMPACT_ATOMS: atom_id res chain seq x y z
N MET A 1 5.38 -17.98 -47.54
CA MET A 1 4.45 -16.89 -47.23
C MET A 1 4.39 -16.78 -45.72
N SER A 2 5.05 -15.76 -45.19
CA SER A 2 5.43 -15.65 -43.78
C SER A 2 4.27 -15.10 -42.95
N GLU A 3 3.81 -15.87 -41.96
CA GLU A 3 2.97 -15.35 -40.87
C GLU A 3 3.80 -14.37 -40.06
N GLN A 4 3.57 -13.07 -40.28
CA GLN A 4 4.13 -12.03 -39.44
C GLN A 4 3.46 -12.06 -38.06
N GLN A 5 4.30 -12.31 -37.06
CA GLN A 5 4.00 -12.26 -35.63
C GLN A 5 3.29 -10.96 -35.23
N LEU A 6 2.03 -11.07 -34.82
CA LEU A 6 1.36 -10.08 -33.98
C LEU A 6 1.76 -10.30 -32.51
N SER A 7 3.01 -10.00 -32.16
CA SER A 7 3.47 -9.93 -30.77
C SER A 7 3.61 -8.47 -30.35
N GLY A 8 2.48 -7.78 -30.27
CA GLY A 8 2.41 -6.47 -29.61
C GLY A 8 2.41 -6.70 -28.10
N THR A 9 3.56 -6.56 -27.44
CA THR A 9 3.67 -6.58 -25.98
C THR A 9 2.72 -5.53 -25.40
N ARG A 10 1.55 -5.94 -24.89
CA ARG A 10 0.61 -5.03 -24.21
C ARG A 10 1.30 -4.48 -22.96
N LYS A 11 1.99 -3.35 -23.08
CA LYS A 11 2.44 -2.56 -21.92
C LYS A 11 1.20 -2.25 -21.10
N GLN A 12 1.09 -2.87 -19.93
CA GLN A 12 0.02 -2.54 -18.99
C GLN A 12 0.13 -1.08 -18.61
N ASN A 13 -0.99 -0.35 -18.63
CA ASN A 13 -1.00 1.04 -18.17
C ASN A 13 -0.83 1.07 -16.64
N SER A 14 -0.35 2.20 -16.10
CA SER A 14 -0.10 2.36 -14.66
C SER A 14 -1.35 2.12 -13.81
N GLU A 15 -2.53 2.50 -14.32
CA GLU A 15 -3.81 2.24 -13.65
C GLU A 15 -4.14 0.75 -13.51
N GLN A 16 -3.90 -0.05 -14.55
CA GLN A 16 -4.08 -1.51 -14.49
C GLN A 16 -3.14 -2.15 -13.47
N ARG A 17 -1.90 -1.66 -13.36
CA ARG A 17 -0.95 -2.14 -12.34
C ARG A 17 -1.42 -1.78 -10.93
N ARG A 18 -1.86 -0.53 -10.70
CA ARG A 18 -2.42 -0.08 -9.41
C ARG A 18 -3.64 -0.90 -9.02
N GLY A 19 -4.57 -1.05 -9.96
CA GLY A 19 -5.78 -1.83 -9.76
C GLY A 19 -5.46 -3.29 -9.42
N ARG A 20 -4.53 -3.92 -10.14
CA ARG A 20 -4.10 -5.29 -9.84
C ARG A 20 -3.47 -5.40 -8.45
N HIS A 21 -2.55 -4.51 -8.11
CA HIS A 21 -1.90 -4.52 -6.79
C HIS A 21 -2.90 -4.34 -5.67
N ALA A 22 -3.76 -3.32 -5.78
CA ALA A 22 -4.81 -3.07 -4.81
C ALA A 22 -5.78 -4.25 -4.69
N TRP A 23 -6.19 -4.87 -5.80
CA TRP A 23 -7.02 -6.07 -5.77
C TRP A 23 -6.36 -7.20 -5.00
N THR A 24 -5.11 -7.54 -5.32
CA THR A 24 -4.36 -8.59 -4.61
C THR A 24 -4.24 -8.27 -3.11
N SER A 25 -3.93 -7.03 -2.77
CA SER A 25 -3.89 -6.55 -1.38
C SER A 25 -5.21 -6.75 -0.64
N ILE A 26 -6.34 -6.47 -1.28
CA ILE A 26 -7.66 -6.65 -0.66
C ILE A 26 -8.02 -8.14 -0.52
N GLN A 27 -7.70 -8.95 -1.52
CA GLN A 27 -7.92 -10.40 -1.45
C GLN A 27 -7.05 -11.07 -0.39
N GLU A 28 -5.83 -10.58 -0.14
CA GLU A 28 -4.99 -11.04 0.98
C GLU A 28 -5.68 -10.80 2.31
N ILE A 29 -6.28 -9.62 2.52
CA ILE A 29 -7.01 -9.31 3.76
C ILE A 29 -8.26 -10.19 3.91
N LYS A 30 -9.05 -10.31 2.85
CA LYS A 30 -10.28 -11.12 2.84
C LYS A 30 -10.03 -12.62 3.00
N GLY A 31 -8.87 -13.09 2.57
CA GLY A 31 -8.46 -14.49 2.67
C GLY A 31 -7.97 -14.90 4.07
N LEU A 32 -7.86 -13.98 5.02
CA LEU A 32 -7.47 -14.28 6.39
C LEU A 32 -8.57 -15.06 7.10
N THR A 33 -8.21 -16.13 7.79
CA THR A 33 -9.17 -17.01 8.49
C THR A 33 -8.92 -17.08 10.00
N ASP A 34 -8.01 -16.26 10.53
CA ASP A 34 -7.73 -16.22 11.96
C ASP A 34 -8.89 -15.57 12.75
N LYS A 35 -8.90 -15.76 14.07
CA LYS A 35 -10.02 -15.31 14.92
C LYS A 35 -10.32 -13.81 14.81
N SER A 36 -9.32 -13.00 14.45
CA SER A 36 -9.44 -11.55 14.31
C SER A 36 -9.71 -11.06 12.88
N HIS A 37 -9.88 -11.95 11.89
CA HIS A 37 -9.99 -11.55 10.48
C HIS A 37 -11.12 -10.53 10.21
N LYS A 38 -12.35 -10.75 10.71
CA LYS A 38 -13.47 -9.82 10.50
C LYS A 38 -13.20 -8.42 11.06
N GLU A 39 -12.60 -8.34 12.25
CA GLU A 39 -12.23 -7.07 12.85
C GLU A 39 -11.12 -6.38 12.03
N ARG A 40 -10.15 -7.18 11.54
CA ARG A 40 -9.07 -6.70 10.69
C ARG A 40 -9.59 -6.19 9.34
N GLU A 41 -10.57 -6.87 8.72
CA GLU A 41 -11.24 -6.40 7.50
C GLU A 41 -11.87 -5.02 7.71
N LYS A 42 -12.68 -4.86 8.76
CA LYS A 42 -13.35 -3.59 9.09
C LYS A 42 -12.36 -2.46 9.31
N LYS A 43 -11.29 -2.72 10.07
CA LYS A 43 -10.26 -1.72 10.37
C LYS A 43 -9.40 -1.38 9.15
N TYR A 44 -9.05 -2.37 8.32
CA TYR A 44 -8.34 -2.14 7.06
C TYR A 44 -9.19 -1.30 6.11
N ARG A 45 -10.49 -1.60 5.99
CA ARG A 45 -11.44 -0.81 5.20
C ARG A 45 -11.50 0.63 5.68
N SER A 46 -11.60 0.85 6.99
CA SER A 46 -11.58 2.19 7.59
C SER A 46 -10.27 2.94 7.28
N LEU A 47 -9.13 2.27 7.44
CA LEU A 47 -7.81 2.83 7.13
C LEU A 47 -7.69 3.21 5.64
N ALA A 48 -8.14 2.34 4.72
CA ALA A 48 -8.13 2.61 3.28
C ALA A 48 -9.00 3.83 2.91
N ARG A 49 -10.15 4.02 3.57
CA ARG A 49 -11.03 5.17 3.38
C ARG A 49 -10.37 6.48 3.84
N GLY A 50 -9.67 6.44 4.98
CA GLY A 50 -9.01 7.62 5.56
C GLY A 50 -7.64 7.96 4.96
N PHE A 51 -7.00 7.03 4.25
CA PHE A 51 -5.60 7.16 3.85
C PHE A 51 -5.30 8.40 3.00
N ASN A 52 -6.08 8.66 1.95
CA ASN A 52 -5.84 9.81 1.09
C ASN A 52 -6.05 11.15 1.82
N ALA A 53 -7.03 11.22 2.73
CA ALA A 53 -7.25 12.40 3.55
C ALA A 53 -6.06 12.64 4.51
N MET A 54 -5.55 11.59 5.16
CA MET A 54 -4.35 11.70 5.99
C MET A 54 -3.14 12.19 5.20
N LEU A 55 -2.90 11.65 4.00
CA LEU A 55 -1.82 12.10 3.12
C LEU A 55 -1.94 13.58 2.75
N GLN A 56 -3.15 14.06 2.44
CA GLN A 56 -3.38 15.44 2.05
C GLN A 56 -3.22 16.43 3.21
N ILE A 57 -3.63 16.04 4.42
CA ILE A 57 -3.61 16.91 5.61
C ILE A 57 -2.22 16.90 6.28
N ASN A 58 -1.65 15.71 6.48
CA ASN A 58 -0.42 15.53 7.28
C ASN A 58 0.84 15.32 6.42
N GLY A 59 0.68 15.07 5.11
CA GLY A 59 1.78 14.71 4.23
C GLY A 59 2.21 13.26 4.36
N LEU A 60 3.12 12.85 3.46
CA LEU A 60 3.56 11.46 3.31
C LEU A 60 4.31 10.94 4.54
N GLY A 61 5.28 11.72 5.04
CA GLY A 61 6.15 11.30 6.15
C GLY A 61 5.40 11.06 7.45
N GLN A 62 4.55 12.01 7.86
CA GLN A 62 3.76 11.87 9.09
C GLN A 62 2.75 10.72 8.97
N THR A 63 2.05 10.62 7.83
CA THR A 63 1.07 9.55 7.60
C THR A 63 1.73 8.18 7.65
N PHE A 64 2.84 7.98 6.94
CA PHE A 64 3.49 6.67 6.89
C PHE A 64 4.22 6.34 8.20
N GLY A 65 4.78 7.35 8.88
CA GLY A 65 5.31 7.20 10.25
C GLY A 65 4.25 6.74 11.24
N PHE A 66 3.03 7.31 11.19
CA PHE A 66 1.90 6.89 12.00
C PHE A 66 1.49 5.44 11.72
N ILE A 67 1.36 5.05 10.44
CA ILE A 67 1.00 3.68 10.05
C ILE A 67 2.05 2.68 10.58
N CYS A 68 3.35 2.95 10.38
CA CYS A 68 4.43 2.09 10.87
C CYS A 68 4.52 2.05 12.40
N ALA A 69 4.14 3.12 13.10
CA ALA A 69 4.07 3.11 14.57
C ALA A 69 2.95 2.19 15.06
N LYS A 70 1.80 2.20 14.38
CA LYS A 70 0.64 1.36 14.70
C LYS A 70 0.78 -0.09 14.21
N SER A 71 1.66 -0.37 13.26
CA SER A 71 1.91 -1.73 12.76
C SER A 71 2.74 -2.60 13.70
N LYS A 72 3.33 -2.02 14.74
CA LYS A 72 4.14 -2.77 15.71
C LYS A 72 3.22 -3.72 16.51
N PRO A 73 3.64 -4.98 16.73
CA PRO A 73 2.85 -5.91 17.51
C PRO A 73 2.63 -5.35 18.92
N ASP A 74 1.38 -5.40 19.37
CA ASP A 74 1.04 -5.04 20.73
C ASP A 74 1.55 -6.16 21.64
N LYS A 75 2.45 -5.83 22.58
CA LYS A 75 3.04 -6.80 23.51
C LYS A 75 1.98 -7.53 24.35
N GLN A 76 0.78 -6.97 24.46
CA GLN A 76 -0.34 -7.55 25.22
C GLN A 76 -1.29 -8.40 24.37
N LYS A 77 -1.22 -8.33 23.04
CA LYS A 77 -2.07 -9.12 22.14
C LYS A 77 -1.26 -10.24 21.51
N SER A 78 -1.87 -11.42 21.36
CA SER A 78 -1.28 -12.55 20.64
C SER A 78 -1.27 -12.35 19.12
N GLU A 79 -1.81 -11.24 18.62
CA GLU A 79 -1.90 -10.95 17.19
C GLU A 79 -0.58 -10.36 16.67
N VAL A 80 0.12 -11.15 15.86
CA VAL A 80 1.45 -10.80 15.33
C VAL A 80 1.37 -9.71 14.25
N ARG A 81 0.24 -9.61 13.54
CA ARG A 81 0.06 -8.72 12.37
C ARG A 81 -1.35 -8.13 12.35
N ASN A 82 -1.47 -6.84 12.64
CA ASN A 82 -2.73 -6.10 12.58
C ASN A 82 -2.96 -5.46 11.20
N GLU A 83 -4.06 -4.73 11.03
CA GLU A 83 -4.41 -4.03 9.79
C GLU A 83 -3.34 -3.03 9.33
N TYR A 84 -2.70 -2.32 10.26
CA TYR A 84 -1.68 -1.33 9.94
C TYR A 84 -0.42 -1.99 9.37
N TYR A 85 -0.08 -3.18 9.86
CA TYR A 85 1.00 -3.98 9.32
C TYR A 85 0.76 -4.33 7.86
N TYR A 86 -0.40 -4.93 7.53
CA TYR A 86 -0.70 -5.27 6.15
C TYR A 86 -0.78 -4.02 5.27
N PHE A 87 -1.35 -2.92 5.78
CA PHE A 87 -1.43 -1.68 5.02
C PHE A 87 -0.04 -1.11 4.70
N ALA A 88 0.87 -1.04 5.69
CA ALA A 88 2.25 -0.62 5.49
C ALA A 88 2.97 -1.50 4.47
N GLN A 89 2.79 -2.82 4.59
CA GLN A 89 3.38 -3.80 3.69
C GLN A 89 2.86 -3.64 2.26
N HIS A 90 1.54 -3.49 2.06
CA HIS A 90 0.94 -3.32 0.74
C HIS A 90 1.43 -2.07 0.04
N ILE A 91 1.52 -0.94 0.74
CA ILE A 91 2.09 0.30 0.18
C ILE A 91 3.58 0.12 -0.10
N THR A 92 4.36 -0.46 0.82
CA THR A 92 5.80 -0.66 0.63
C THR A 92 6.10 -1.54 -0.57
N ASN A 93 5.36 -2.64 -0.74
CA ASN A 93 5.51 -3.54 -1.87
C ASN A 93 5.20 -2.85 -3.20
N TRP A 94 4.12 -2.05 -3.25
CA TRP A 94 3.82 -1.24 -4.43
C TRP A 94 4.99 -0.32 -4.79
N MET A 95 5.53 0.40 -3.82
CA MET A 95 6.61 1.35 -4.02
C MET A 95 7.90 0.65 -4.49
N LYS A 96 8.27 -0.50 -3.91
CA LYS A 96 9.42 -1.29 -4.35
C LYS A 96 9.31 -1.68 -5.83
N GLU A 97 8.14 -2.14 -6.26
CA GLU A 97 7.94 -2.66 -7.61
C GLU A 97 7.76 -1.55 -8.67
N ASN A 98 7.10 -0.45 -8.30
CA ASN A 98 6.53 0.52 -9.26
C ASN A 98 7.16 1.91 -9.17
N PHE A 99 7.86 2.22 -8.07
CA PHE A 99 8.55 3.49 -7.92
C PHE A 99 10.02 3.38 -8.34
N ARG A 100 10.57 4.46 -8.87
CA ARG A 100 11.96 4.55 -9.30
C ARG A 100 12.58 5.80 -8.70
N ALA A 101 13.61 5.61 -7.89
CA ALA A 101 14.44 6.63 -7.28
C ALA A 101 15.87 6.12 -7.16
N ASN A 102 16.84 7.03 -7.05
CA ASN A 102 18.26 6.68 -7.03
C ASN A 102 18.67 5.86 -5.80
N ASN A 103 18.02 6.11 -4.66
CA ASN A 103 18.24 5.43 -3.39
C ASN A 103 17.21 4.33 -3.10
N ILE A 104 16.62 3.70 -4.14
CA ILE A 104 15.59 2.65 -3.97
C ILE A 104 16.08 1.47 -3.11
N ALA A 105 17.39 1.17 -3.15
CA ALA A 105 18.01 0.11 -2.35
C ALA A 105 17.80 0.28 -0.84
N VAL A 106 17.53 1.50 -0.36
CA VAL A 106 17.17 1.77 1.04
C VAL A 106 15.86 1.07 1.41
N MET A 107 14.88 1.04 0.50
CA MET A 107 13.61 0.36 0.75
C MET A 107 13.76 -1.15 0.89
N GLU A 108 14.72 -1.76 0.20
CA GLU A 108 14.89 -3.21 0.13
C GLU A 108 15.47 -3.83 1.40
N LYS A 109 16.14 -3.02 2.23
CA LYS A 109 16.84 -3.48 3.45
C LYS A 109 15.89 -4.05 4.51
N GLU A 110 14.63 -3.65 4.51
CA GLU A 110 13.67 -4.09 5.52
C GLU A 110 12.24 -4.19 4.98
N GLN A 111 11.38 -4.84 5.77
CA GLN A 111 10.00 -5.12 5.37
C GLN A 111 9.19 -3.85 5.12
N ASN A 112 9.33 -2.83 5.97
CA ASN A 112 8.63 -1.52 5.85
C ASN A 112 9.59 -0.41 5.42
N GLY A 113 10.57 -0.73 4.58
CA GLY A 113 11.66 0.18 4.19
C GLY A 113 11.21 1.43 3.42
N PHE A 114 9.92 1.53 3.04
CA PHE A 114 9.40 2.77 2.46
C PHE A 114 9.48 3.94 3.46
N LEU A 115 9.27 3.72 4.76
CA LEU A 115 9.45 4.79 5.76
C LEU A 115 10.90 5.26 5.81
N THR A 116 11.84 4.32 5.83
CA THR A 116 13.27 4.61 5.87
C THR A 116 13.71 5.36 4.63
N TRP A 117 13.18 4.99 3.46
CA TRP A 117 13.37 5.76 2.24
C TRP A 117 12.78 7.17 2.33
N ILE A 118 11.57 7.35 2.89
CA ILE A 118 10.94 8.69 3.02
C ILE A 118 11.83 9.65 3.83
N ILE A 119 12.51 9.16 4.88
CA ILE A 119 13.34 9.97 5.78
C ILE A 119 14.84 9.96 5.41
N ASP A 120 15.20 9.28 4.32
CA ASP A 120 16.57 9.15 3.87
C ASP A 120 17.11 10.49 3.33
N ASN A 121 18.38 10.77 3.62
CA ASN A 121 19.01 12.04 3.22
C ASN A 121 19.12 12.19 1.70
N ASP A 122 19.16 11.09 0.95
CA ASP A 122 19.25 11.11 -0.52
C ASP A 122 17.87 11.17 -1.19
N THR A 123 16.78 11.19 -0.40
CA THR A 123 15.42 11.38 -0.92
C THR A 123 15.18 12.83 -1.26
N THR A 124 15.20 13.13 -2.56
CA THR A 124 15.00 14.49 -3.06
C THR A 124 13.56 14.97 -2.86
N SER A 125 13.35 16.28 -2.78
CA SER A 125 11.99 16.85 -2.72
C SER A 125 11.14 16.49 -3.95
N ALA A 126 11.76 16.27 -5.11
CA ALA A 126 11.05 15.86 -6.32
C ALA A 126 10.55 14.41 -6.20
N ASP A 127 11.40 13.50 -5.70
CA ASP A 127 11.02 12.11 -5.46
C ASP A 127 9.95 12.02 -4.37
N TYR A 128 10.08 12.79 -3.29
CA TYR A 128 9.08 12.86 -2.23
C TYR A 128 7.69 13.26 -2.76
N ARG A 129 7.62 14.30 -3.60
CA ARG A 129 6.35 14.73 -4.22
C ARG A 129 5.79 13.65 -5.15
N ARG A 130 6.63 13.04 -5.97
CA ARG A 130 6.23 11.93 -6.85
C ARG A 130 5.70 10.74 -6.06
N ALA A 131 6.36 10.36 -4.98
CA ALA A 131 5.93 9.29 -4.09
C ALA A 131 4.58 9.63 -3.45
N THR A 132 4.37 10.88 -3.03
CA THR A 132 3.08 11.34 -2.50
C THR A 132 1.97 11.19 -3.53
N THR A 133 2.18 11.63 -4.78
CA THR A 133 1.22 11.46 -5.88
C THR A 133 0.94 9.98 -6.18
N GLU A 134 1.97 9.14 -6.15
CA GLU A 134 1.83 7.71 -6.38
C GLU A 134 1.00 7.02 -5.28
N CYS A 135 1.26 7.35 -4.01
CA CYS A 135 0.48 6.84 -2.88
C CYS A 135 -0.98 7.29 -2.94
N LEU A 136 -1.25 8.54 -3.34
CA LEU A 136 -2.62 9.04 -3.54
C LEU A 136 -3.36 8.26 -4.63
N ALA A 137 -2.69 8.00 -5.76
CA ALA A 137 -3.26 7.25 -6.89
C ALA A 137 -3.56 5.79 -6.50
N LEU A 138 -2.63 5.11 -5.82
CA LEU A 138 -2.88 3.78 -5.28
C LEU A 138 -4.00 3.78 -4.24
N GLY A 139 -4.02 4.78 -3.35
CA GLY A 139 -5.01 4.91 -2.28
C GLY A 139 -6.45 4.99 -2.80
N VAL A 140 -6.67 5.57 -4.00
CA VAL A 140 -7.99 5.54 -4.66
C VAL A 140 -8.44 4.11 -4.97
N TRP A 141 -7.54 3.28 -5.50
CA TRP A 141 -7.84 1.88 -5.82
C TRP A 141 -8.04 1.03 -4.57
N LEU A 142 -7.17 1.17 -3.57
CA LEU A 142 -7.32 0.49 -2.28
C LEU A 142 -8.65 0.81 -1.63
N ARG A 143 -9.05 2.09 -1.59
CA ARG A 143 -10.35 2.51 -1.07
C ARG A 143 -11.51 1.82 -1.80
N ARG A 144 -11.53 1.90 -3.14
CA ARG A 144 -12.63 1.35 -3.95
C ARG A 144 -12.80 -0.15 -3.76
N PHE A 145 -11.71 -0.91 -3.75
CA PHE A 145 -11.79 -2.36 -3.56
C PHE A 145 -12.08 -2.76 -2.12
N ALA A 146 -11.50 -2.06 -1.14
CA ALA A 146 -11.86 -2.28 0.27
C ALA A 146 -13.35 -2.02 0.50
N GLU A 147 -13.91 -1.00 -0.16
CA GLU A 147 -15.34 -0.68 -0.06
C GLU A 147 -16.25 -1.73 -0.70
N ALA A 148 -15.78 -2.41 -1.75
CA ALA A 148 -16.53 -3.44 -2.44
C ALA A 148 -16.44 -4.82 -1.76
N GLU A 149 -15.26 -5.18 -1.23
CA GLU A 149 -14.95 -6.58 -0.90
C GLU A 149 -14.89 -6.89 0.59
N LEU A 150 -14.52 -5.93 1.44
CA LEU A 150 -14.30 -6.14 2.87
C LEU A 150 -15.53 -5.76 3.70
N GLU A 151 -15.75 -6.44 4.83
CA GLU A 151 -16.85 -6.12 5.74
C GLU A 151 -16.79 -4.65 6.22
N GLY A 152 -17.94 -3.97 6.24
CA GLY A 152 -18.10 -2.62 6.80
C GLY A 152 -18.46 -2.63 8.29
N GLU A 153 -18.43 -1.47 8.93
CA GLU A 153 -19.23 -1.25 10.14
C GLU A 153 -20.71 -1.34 9.75
N GLU A 154 -21.52 -2.06 10.52
CA GLU A 154 -22.97 -2.11 10.31
C GLU A 154 -23.50 -0.67 10.41
N ALA A 155 -24.24 -0.24 9.38
CA ALA A 155 -24.76 1.12 9.25
C ALA A 155 -25.96 1.37 10.15
#